data_AF-A0A816WQ76-F1
#
_entry.id   AF-A0A816WQ76-F1
#
_cell.length_a   1.000
_cell.length_b   1.000
_cell.length_c   1.000
_cell.angle_alpha   90.00
_cell.angle_beta   90.00
_cell.angle_gamma   90.00
#
_symmetry.space_group_name_H-M   'P 1'
#
loop_
_entity.id
_entity.type
_entity.pdbx_description
1 polymer ?
#
loop_
_entity_poly.entity_id
_entity_poly.type
_entity_poly.pdbx_seq_one_letter_code
_entity_poly.pdbx_strand_id
1 'polypeptide(L)'
;MTRIGLPLLYPFFKGESLENEFGFVNYYHNNPINRFLHTLTLPLLIFSLLTITHSIDYRLCMLFYLVYCAIIFIFDIKTGLAFFSLFALLYVPATVFSSQGILASFYGSLIFFTALIIQGVGHYIFQQGAPAFRLFEATFTTPAYLMMYLITNHNDIFWNNVKNETSKWKQILKK
;
A
#
# COMPACT_ATOMS: atom_id res chain seq x y z
N MET A 1 22.49 0.77 -4.53
CA MET A 1 21.62 -0.43 -4.40
C MET A 1 21.18 -0.84 -5.79
N THR A 2 21.72 -1.97 -6.27
CA THR A 2 21.39 -2.58 -7.57
C THR A 2 19.96 -3.12 -7.52
N ARG A 3 19.03 -2.50 -8.26
CA ARG A 3 17.62 -2.92 -8.30
C ARG A 3 17.43 -4.08 -9.27
N ILE A 4 17.97 -5.23 -8.90
CA ILE A 4 17.84 -6.48 -9.64
C ILE A 4 16.52 -7.12 -9.17
N GLY A 5 15.43 -6.94 -9.93
CA GLY A 5 14.13 -7.54 -9.60
C GLY A 5 12.90 -6.91 -10.28
N LEU A 6 13.02 -5.69 -10.78
CA LEU A 6 11.89 -4.92 -11.30
C LEU A 6 11.24 -5.35 -12.63
N PRO A 7 11.90 -6.07 -13.59
CA PRO A 7 11.27 -6.42 -14.86
C PRO A 7 9.97 -7.22 -14.72
N LEU A 8 9.84 -8.01 -13.65
CA LEU A 8 8.66 -8.84 -13.38
C LEU A 8 7.41 -8.01 -13.08
N LEU A 9 7.55 -6.80 -12.51
CA LEU A 9 6.43 -5.99 -12.07
C LEU A 9 5.99 -4.93 -13.10
N TYR A 10 6.84 -4.63 -14.09
CA TYR A 10 6.57 -3.61 -15.11
C TYR A 10 5.26 -3.79 -15.88
N PRO A 11 4.80 -5.01 -16.22
CA PRO A 11 3.50 -5.18 -16.86
C PRO A 11 2.30 -4.66 -16.04
N PHE A 12 2.48 -4.50 -14.72
CA PHE A 12 1.45 -3.99 -13.82
C PHE A 12 1.59 -2.48 -13.52
N PHE A 13 2.71 -1.89 -13.90
CA PHE A 13 2.97 -0.46 -13.71
C PHE A 13 2.32 0.37 -14.82
N LYS A 14 2.00 1.61 -14.50
CA LYS A 14 1.72 2.65 -15.50
C LYS A 14 3.02 3.15 -16.12
N GLY A 15 4.08 3.14 -15.32
CA GLY A 15 5.41 3.57 -15.70
C GLY A 15 6.34 2.48 -16.23
N GLU A 16 7.43 2.91 -16.85
CA GLU A 16 8.50 2.03 -17.35
C GLU A 16 9.55 1.68 -16.27
N SER A 17 9.41 2.27 -15.08
CA SER A 17 10.33 2.09 -13.97
C SER A 17 9.62 2.29 -12.64
N LEU A 18 10.26 1.86 -11.55
CA LEU A 18 9.75 2.07 -10.21
C LEU A 18 9.63 3.57 -9.87
N GLU A 19 10.61 4.38 -10.27
CA GLU A 19 10.58 5.84 -10.10
C GLU A 19 9.37 6.46 -10.80
N ASN A 20 9.08 6.01 -12.02
CA ASN A 20 7.95 6.53 -12.78
C ASN A 20 6.62 6.12 -12.15
N GLU A 21 6.51 4.87 -11.72
CA GLU A 21 5.33 4.36 -11.02
C GLU A 21 5.11 5.07 -9.68
N PHE A 22 6.16 5.25 -8.88
CA PHE A 22 6.08 6.00 -7.62
C PHE A 22 5.86 7.50 -7.88
N GLY A 23 6.32 8.04 -9.00
CA GLY A 23 5.98 9.38 -9.45
C GLY A 23 4.48 9.53 -9.73
N PHE A 24 3.86 8.51 -10.33
CA PHE A 24 2.41 8.45 -10.53
C PHE A 24 1.67 8.38 -9.20
N VAL A 25 2.07 7.49 -8.29
CA VAL A 25 1.46 7.40 -6.95
C VAL A 25 1.61 8.71 -6.18
N ASN A 26 2.80 9.32 -6.19
CA ASN A 26 3.03 10.60 -5.52
C ASN A 26 2.19 11.73 -6.14
N TYR A 27 1.88 11.70 -7.44
CA TYR A 27 0.95 12.67 -8.03
C TYR A 27 -0.42 12.62 -7.36
N TYR A 28 -0.95 11.43 -7.09
CA TYR A 28 -2.24 11.21 -6.39
C TYR A 28 -2.16 11.28 -4.86
N HIS A 29 -0.97 11.33 -4.26
CA HIS A 29 -0.77 11.34 -2.81
C HIS A 29 0.25 12.41 -2.38
N ASN A 30 0.27 13.56 -3.08
CA ASN A 30 1.18 14.67 -2.76
C ASN A 30 0.65 15.54 -1.61
N ASN A 31 -0.66 15.53 -1.34
CA ASN A 31 -1.22 16.22 -0.20
C ASN A 31 -0.79 15.48 1.10
N PRO A 32 -0.19 16.18 2.09
CA PRO A 32 0.31 15.55 3.31
C PRO A 32 -0.80 14.95 4.18
N ILE A 33 -1.99 15.56 4.21
CA ILE A 33 -3.14 15.04 4.97
C ILE A 33 -3.67 13.77 4.30
N ASN A 34 -3.84 13.79 2.98
CA ASN A 34 -4.25 12.59 2.24
C ASN A 34 -3.27 11.43 2.51
N ARG A 35 -1.97 11.69 2.37
CA ARG A 35 -0.92 10.70 2.63
C ARG A 35 -0.98 10.17 4.06
N PHE A 36 -1.16 11.05 5.04
CA PHE A 36 -1.30 10.68 6.45
C PHE A 36 -2.49 9.74 6.68
N LEU A 37 -3.66 10.04 6.11
CA LEU A 37 -4.85 9.20 6.22
C LEU A 37 -4.63 7.81 5.61
N HIS A 38 -3.97 7.71 4.46
CA HIS A 38 -3.61 6.43 3.87
C HIS A 38 -2.62 5.65 4.74
N THR A 39 -1.57 6.31 5.25
CA THR A 39 -0.61 5.69 6.16
C THR A 39 -1.28 5.17 7.43
N LEU A 40 -2.18 5.96 8.03
CA LEU A 40 -2.89 5.60 9.25
C LEU A 40 -3.83 4.40 9.04
N THR A 41 -4.49 4.34 7.89
CA THR A 41 -5.45 3.27 7.57
C THR A 41 -4.79 1.99 7.07
N LEU A 42 -3.52 2.02 6.65
CA LEU A 42 -2.81 0.85 6.15
C LEU A 42 -2.75 -0.31 7.16
N PRO A 43 -2.35 -0.11 8.45
CA PRO A 43 -2.45 -1.16 9.45
C PRO A 43 -3.87 -1.71 9.67
N LEU A 44 -4.90 -0.86 9.54
CA LEU A 44 -6.30 -1.28 9.70
C LEU A 44 -6.76 -2.15 8.54
N LEU A 45 -6.34 -1.84 7.31
CA LEU A 45 -6.59 -2.66 6.13
C LEU A 45 -5.88 -4.02 6.23
N ILE A 46 -4.63 -4.04 6.68
CA ILE A 46 -3.89 -5.30 6.88
C ILE A 46 -4.57 -6.13 7.97
N PHE A 47 -4.87 -5.53 9.13
CA PHE A 47 -5.55 -6.22 10.24
C PHE A 47 -6.91 -6.80 9.83
N SER A 48 -7.73 -6.02 9.11
CA SER A 48 -9.03 -6.49 8.62
C SER A 48 -8.90 -7.64 7.64
N LEU A 49 -7.99 -7.56 6.65
CA LEU A 49 -7.74 -8.64 5.70
C LEU A 49 -7.22 -9.90 6.39
N LEU A 50 -6.30 -9.77 7.34
CA LEU A 50 -5.82 -10.90 8.15
C LEU A 50 -6.97 -11.52 8.94
N THR A 51 -7.80 -10.71 9.59
CA THR A 51 -8.96 -11.19 10.37
C THR A 51 -9.97 -11.94 9.50
N ILE A 52 -10.35 -11.36 8.35
CA ILE A 52 -11.30 -11.96 7.42
C ILE A 52 -10.74 -13.27 6.87
N THR A 53 -9.52 -13.25 6.33
CA THR A 53 -8.91 -14.47 5.74
C THR A 53 -8.70 -15.56 6.78
N HIS A 54 -8.24 -15.21 7.99
CA HIS A 54 -8.05 -16.17 9.08
C HIS A 54 -9.37 -16.77 9.57
N SER A 55 -10.45 -15.98 9.60
CA SER A 55 -11.79 -16.47 9.97
C SER A 55 -12.38 -17.47 8.97
N ILE A 56 -11.86 -17.47 7.73
CA ILE A 56 -12.24 -18.43 6.67
C ILE A 56 -11.31 -19.64 6.73
N ASP A 57 -10.00 -19.41 6.61
CA ASP A 57 -8.95 -20.43 6.67
C ASP A 57 -7.59 -19.77 7.01
N TYR A 58 -6.98 -20.19 8.13
CA TYR A 58 -5.66 -19.68 8.54
C TYR A 58 -4.56 -19.91 7.49
N ARG A 59 -4.68 -20.95 6.66
CA ARG A 59 -3.73 -21.25 5.57
C ARG A 59 -3.83 -20.20 4.47
N LEU A 60 -5.04 -19.77 4.14
CA LEU A 60 -5.27 -18.69 3.18
C LEU A 60 -4.71 -17.36 3.71
N CYS A 61 -4.88 -17.10 5.02
CA CYS A 61 -4.29 -15.95 5.68
C CYS A 61 -2.76 -15.95 5.56
N MET A 62 -2.11 -17.07 5.87
CA MET A 62 -0.66 -17.21 5.75
C MET A 62 -0.17 -17.10 4.30
N LEU A 63 -0.90 -17.68 3.34
CA LEU A 63 -0.58 -17.55 1.92
C LEU A 63 -0.67 -16.08 1.48
N PHE A 64 -1.74 -15.37 1.85
CA PHE A 64 -1.90 -13.95 1.58
C PHE A 64 -0.73 -13.13 2.14
N TYR A 65 -0.39 -13.32 3.42
CA TYR A 65 0.74 -12.66 4.06
C TYR A 65 2.05 -12.91 3.28
N LEU A 66 2.41 -14.17 3.07
CA LEU A 66 3.69 -14.53 2.44
C LEU A 66 3.79 -14.03 1.00
N VAL A 67 2.73 -14.17 0.20
CA VAL A 67 2.69 -13.67 -1.18
C VAL A 67 2.76 -12.15 -1.22
N TYR A 68 2.01 -11.47 -0.34
CA TYR A 68 2.03 -10.01 -0.26
C TYR A 68 3.44 -9.52 0.05
N CYS A 69 4.07 -10.03 1.11
CA CYS A 69 5.42 -9.63 1.48
C CYS A 69 6.45 -9.99 0.40
N ALA A 70 6.36 -11.17 -0.22
CA ALA A 70 7.26 -11.56 -1.31
C ALA A 70 7.22 -10.55 -2.47
N ILE A 71 6.02 -10.08 -2.85
CA ILE A 71 5.87 -9.02 -3.84
C ILE A 71 6.53 -7.73 -3.37
N ILE A 72 6.30 -7.29 -2.12
CA ILE A 72 6.91 -6.06 -1.58
C ILE A 72 8.45 -6.16 -1.52
N PHE A 73 9.02 -7.33 -1.21
CA PHE A 73 10.47 -7.55 -1.25
C PHE A 73 11.09 -7.33 -2.63
N ILE A 74 10.33 -7.51 -3.72
CA ILE A 74 10.78 -7.20 -5.08
C ILE A 74 10.94 -5.69 -5.30
N PHE A 75 10.12 -4.86 -4.64
CA PHE A 75 10.23 -3.40 -4.73
C PHE A 75 11.48 -2.88 -4.00
N ASP A 76 11.64 -3.26 -2.73
CA ASP A 76 12.74 -2.85 -1.87
C ASP A 76 12.83 -3.73 -0.62
N ILE A 77 14.05 -4.14 -0.24
CA ILE A 77 14.27 -5.06 0.89
C ILE A 77 13.84 -4.43 2.22
N LYS A 78 14.14 -3.14 2.47
CA LYS A 78 13.80 -2.49 3.75
C LYS A 78 12.29 -2.35 3.89
N THR A 79 11.61 -1.98 2.81
CA THR A 79 10.16 -1.91 2.73
C THR A 79 9.53 -3.30 2.94
N GLY A 80 10.10 -4.34 2.33
CA GLY A 80 9.69 -5.73 2.55
C GLY A 80 9.80 -6.17 4.01
N LEU A 81 10.93 -5.87 4.67
CA LEU A 81 11.12 -6.16 6.10
C LEU A 81 10.14 -5.39 6.99
N ALA A 82 9.85 -4.12 6.67
CA ALA A 82 8.89 -3.32 7.41
C ALA A 82 7.47 -3.89 7.31
N PHE A 83 7.03 -4.27 6.10
CA PHE A 83 5.75 -4.94 5.90
C PHE A 83 5.70 -6.31 6.57
N PHE A 84 6.74 -7.13 6.44
CA PHE A 84 6.81 -8.42 7.12
C PHE A 84 6.65 -8.27 8.64
N SER A 85 7.36 -7.31 9.23
CA SER A 85 7.24 -7.02 10.66
C SER A 85 5.84 -6.53 11.04
N LEU A 86 5.23 -5.66 10.24
CA LEU A 86 3.88 -5.15 10.46
C LEU A 86 2.83 -6.26 10.36
N PHE A 87 2.93 -7.13 9.36
CA PHE A 87 2.05 -8.29 9.22
C PHE A 87 2.22 -9.25 10.40
N ALA A 88 3.44 -9.58 10.80
CA ALA A 88 3.70 -10.44 11.96
C ALA A 88 3.10 -9.84 13.26
N LEU A 89 3.26 -8.53 13.47
CA LEU A 89 2.70 -7.82 14.60
C LEU A 89 1.15 -7.87 14.63
N LEU A 90 0.52 -7.69 13.47
CA LEU A 90 -0.95 -7.69 13.35
C LEU A 90 -1.55 -9.09 13.27
N TYR A 91 -0.77 -10.12 12.94
CA TYR A 91 -1.23 -11.50 12.83
C TYR A 91 -1.71 -12.05 14.18
N VAL A 92 -1.00 -11.76 15.28
CA VAL A 92 -1.38 -12.20 16.63
C VAL A 92 -2.76 -11.69 17.05
N PRO A 93 -3.03 -10.37 17.06
CA PRO A 93 -4.36 -9.87 17.42
C PRO A 93 -5.43 -10.30 16.40
N ALA A 94 -5.11 -10.44 15.10
CA ALA A 94 -6.06 -10.94 14.12
C ALA A 94 -6.47 -12.40 14.42
N THR A 95 -5.52 -13.24 14.84
CA THR A 95 -5.77 -14.63 15.25
C THR A 95 -6.71 -14.68 16.45
N VAL A 96 -6.43 -13.89 17.51
CA VAL A 96 -7.28 -13.81 18.70
C VAL A 96 -8.69 -13.32 18.33
N PHE A 97 -8.79 -12.31 17.48
CA PHE A 97 -10.08 -11.77 17.10
C PHE A 97 -10.89 -12.73 16.22
N SER A 98 -10.21 -13.48 15.34
CA SER A 98 -10.82 -14.45 14.42
C SER A 98 -11.51 -15.63 15.10
N SER A 99 -11.22 -15.92 16.37
CA SER A 99 -11.87 -16.99 17.13
C SER A 99 -13.38 -16.76 17.34
N GLN A 100 -13.88 -15.56 17.02
CA GLN A 100 -15.31 -15.21 17.02
C GLN A 100 -16.06 -15.68 15.75
N GLY A 101 -15.39 -16.37 14.82
CA GLY A 101 -16.00 -16.92 13.61
C GLY A 101 -16.62 -15.84 12.71
N ILE A 102 -17.89 -16.00 12.34
CA ILE A 102 -18.61 -15.08 11.43
C ILE A 102 -18.63 -13.63 11.95
N LEU A 103 -18.72 -13.42 13.26
CA LEU A 103 -18.68 -12.07 13.84
C LEU A 103 -17.33 -11.39 13.58
N ALA A 104 -16.23 -12.14 13.59
CA ALA A 104 -14.92 -11.60 13.25
C ALA A 104 -14.87 -11.13 11.79
N SER A 105 -15.43 -11.91 10.86
CA SER A 105 -15.53 -11.53 9.44
C SER A 105 -16.36 -10.26 9.25
N PHE A 106 -17.47 -10.13 9.99
CA PHE A 106 -18.32 -8.94 9.96
C PHE A 106 -17.57 -7.68 10.43
N TYR A 107 -16.95 -7.73 11.62
CA TYR A 107 -16.18 -6.60 12.15
C TYR A 107 -14.94 -6.29 11.31
N GLY A 108 -14.24 -7.32 10.81
CA GLY A 108 -13.14 -7.16 9.87
C GLY A 108 -13.59 -6.41 8.61
N SER A 109 -14.74 -6.79 8.05
CA SER A 109 -15.32 -6.11 6.88
C SER A 109 -15.69 -4.66 7.20
N LEU A 110 -16.28 -4.40 8.37
CA LEU A 110 -16.58 -3.04 8.82
C LEU A 110 -15.33 -2.17 8.89
N ILE A 111 -14.26 -2.65 9.54
CA ILE A 111 -12.97 -1.94 9.62
C ILE A 111 -12.40 -1.70 8.22
N PHE A 112 -12.46 -2.70 7.33
CA PHE A 112 -11.99 -2.58 5.96
C PHE A 112 -12.72 -1.46 5.21
N PHE A 113 -14.06 -1.45 5.21
CA PHE A 113 -14.83 -0.42 4.52
C PHE A 113 -14.66 0.96 5.15
N THR A 114 -14.58 1.06 6.48
CA THR A 114 -14.30 2.34 7.15
C THR A 114 -12.93 2.89 6.74
N ALA A 115 -11.89 2.05 6.69
CA ALA A 115 -10.57 2.45 6.23
C ALA A 115 -10.59 2.91 4.76
N LEU A 116 -11.31 2.22 3.88
CA LEU A 116 -11.49 2.64 2.48
C LEU A 116 -12.23 4.00 2.38
N ILE A 117 -13.26 4.23 3.21
CA ILE A 117 -13.97 5.52 3.25
C ILE A 117 -13.02 6.63 3.68
N ILE A 118 -12.19 6.41 4.72
CA ILE A 118 -11.20 7.40 5.18
C ILE A 118 -10.19 7.72 4.07
N GLN A 119 -9.71 6.71 3.33
CA GLN A 119 -8.84 6.93 2.17
C GLN A 119 -9.56 7.71 1.06
N GLY A 120 -10.82 7.37 0.77
CA GLY A 120 -11.65 8.11 -0.16
C GLY A 120 -11.81 9.58 0.23
N VAL A 121 -12.07 9.86 1.52
CA VAL A 121 -12.10 11.23 2.06
C VAL A 121 -10.76 11.94 1.83
N GLY A 122 -9.65 11.25 2.06
CA GLY A 122 -8.30 11.70 1.70
C GLY A 122 -8.21 12.23 0.26
N HIS A 123 -8.68 11.42 -0.69
CA HIS A 123 -8.68 11.76 -2.11
C HIS A 123 -9.65 12.91 -2.45
N TYR A 124 -10.92 12.80 -2.08
CA TYR A 124 -11.94 13.76 -2.53
C TYR A 124 -11.83 15.13 -1.85
N ILE A 125 -11.52 15.16 -0.55
CA ILE A 125 -11.48 16.42 0.21
C ILE A 125 -10.10 17.09 0.09
N PHE A 126 -9.01 16.33 0.26
CA PHE A 126 -7.67 16.92 0.40
C PHE A 126 -6.85 16.85 -0.89
N GLN A 127 -6.96 15.76 -1.66
CA GLN A 127 -6.28 15.65 -2.96
C GLN A 127 -7.06 16.33 -4.10
N GLN A 128 -8.37 16.57 -3.91
CA GLN A 128 -9.29 17.19 -4.87
C GLN A 128 -9.39 16.41 -6.20
N GLY A 129 -9.44 15.08 -6.11
CA GLY A 129 -9.61 14.23 -7.28
C GLY A 129 -10.00 12.81 -6.90
N ALA A 130 -10.58 12.08 -7.86
CA ALA A 130 -10.84 10.65 -7.66
C ALA A 130 -9.50 9.87 -7.52
N PRO A 131 -9.49 8.77 -6.76
CA PRO A 131 -8.32 7.89 -6.72
C PRO A 131 -8.03 7.32 -8.11
N ALA A 132 -6.75 7.11 -8.43
CA ALA A 132 -6.37 6.28 -9.56
C ALA A 132 -6.66 4.81 -9.20
N PHE A 133 -7.84 4.32 -9.57
CA PHE A 133 -8.25 2.98 -9.15
C PHE A 133 -7.70 1.90 -10.09
N ARG A 134 -6.40 1.59 -9.94
CA ARG A 134 -5.78 0.39 -10.51
C ARG A 134 -5.51 -0.60 -9.39
N LEU A 135 -5.98 -1.84 -9.55
CA LEU A 135 -5.92 -2.85 -8.49
C LEU A 135 -4.49 -3.06 -7.97
N PHE A 136 -3.52 -3.28 -8.86
CA PHE A 136 -2.13 -3.50 -8.47
C PHE A 136 -1.52 -2.26 -7.77
N GLU A 137 -1.90 -1.07 -8.20
CA GLU A 137 -1.47 0.18 -7.56
C GLU A 137 -2.01 0.28 -6.14
N ALA A 138 -3.34 0.16 -5.98
CA ALA A 138 -4.02 0.27 -4.70
C ALA A 138 -3.57 -0.81 -3.71
N THR A 139 -3.30 -2.03 -4.19
CA THR A 139 -2.94 -3.16 -3.32
C THR A 139 -1.45 -3.20 -2.96
N PHE A 140 -0.54 -2.92 -3.90
CA PHE A 140 0.89 -3.10 -3.67
C PHE A 140 1.68 -1.79 -3.76
N THR A 141 1.49 -1.05 -4.85
CA THR A 141 2.37 0.08 -5.17
C THR A 141 2.18 1.25 -4.20
N THR A 142 0.93 1.65 -3.93
CA THR A 142 0.63 2.74 -3.00
C THR A 142 1.05 2.39 -1.57
N PRO A 143 0.72 1.21 -1.01
CA PRO A 143 1.25 0.79 0.29
C PRO A 143 2.79 0.75 0.35
N ALA A 144 3.44 0.19 -0.67
CA ALA A 144 4.91 0.16 -0.76
C ALA A 144 5.49 1.57 -0.76
N TYR A 145 4.95 2.45 -1.59
CA TYR A 145 5.33 3.87 -1.67
C TYR A 145 5.22 4.55 -0.31
N LEU A 146 4.08 4.41 0.39
CA LEU A 146 3.84 5.05 1.69
C LEU A 146 4.81 4.55 2.75
N MET A 147 5.03 3.24 2.83
CA MET A 147 5.97 2.67 3.79
C MET A 147 7.40 3.12 3.48
N MET A 148 7.83 3.04 2.22
CA MET A 148 9.16 3.49 1.80
C MET A 148 9.34 4.97 2.07
N TYR A 149 8.29 5.79 1.85
CA TYR A 149 8.28 7.20 2.20
C TYR A 149 8.54 7.41 3.70
N LEU A 150 8.00 6.58 4.58
CA LEU A 150 8.21 6.76 6.03
C LEU A 150 9.60 6.37 6.51
N ILE A 151 10.22 5.36 5.89
CA ILE A 151 11.43 4.69 6.45
C ILE A 151 12.73 5.05 5.72
N THR A 152 12.69 5.89 4.70
CA THR A 152 13.88 6.22 3.88
C THR A 152 14.20 7.71 3.85
N ASN A 153 15.43 8.05 3.46
CA ASN A 153 15.89 9.42 3.35
C ASN A 153 15.40 10.07 2.05
N HIS A 154 14.51 11.06 2.15
CA HIS A 154 13.92 11.76 1.00
C HIS A 154 14.88 12.60 0.15
N ASN A 155 16.15 12.72 0.58
CA ASN A 155 17.20 13.41 -0.16
C ASN A 155 17.99 12.45 -1.08
N ASP A 156 17.75 11.14 -1.00
CA ASP A 156 18.40 10.16 -1.86
C ASP A 156 18.00 10.34 -3.34
N ILE A 157 18.89 9.95 -4.25
CA ILE A 157 18.73 10.09 -5.71
C ILE A 157 17.39 9.51 -6.19
N PHE A 158 16.94 8.40 -5.59
CA PHE A 158 15.65 7.79 -5.91
C PHE A 158 14.48 8.75 -5.75
N TRP A 159 14.38 9.43 -4.60
CA TRP A 159 13.28 10.35 -4.32
C TRP A 159 13.34 11.61 -5.18
N ASN A 160 14.53 12.06 -5.55
CA ASN A 160 14.69 13.14 -6.51
C ASN A 160 14.15 12.74 -7.89
N ASN A 161 14.44 11.52 -8.34
CA ASN A 161 13.86 11.00 -9.58
C ASN A 161 12.33 10.85 -9.48
N VAL A 162 11.80 10.33 -8.37
CA VAL A 162 10.34 10.25 -8.13
C VAL A 162 9.69 11.63 -8.22
N LYS A 163 10.29 12.68 -7.65
CA LYS A 163 9.79 14.07 -7.75
C LYS A 163 9.80 14.58 -9.20
N ASN A 164 10.84 14.25 -9.97
CA ASN A 164 10.93 14.59 -11.39
C ASN A 164 9.82 13.89 -12.19
N GLU A 165 9.63 12.59 -12.00
CA GLU A 165 8.56 11.81 -12.64
C GLU A 165 7.17 12.30 -12.22
N THR A 166 6.98 12.68 -10.96
CA THR A 166 5.73 13.31 -10.46
C THR A 166 5.42 14.57 -11.26
N SER A 167 6.42 15.39 -11.57
CA SER A 167 6.24 16.63 -12.32
C SER A 167 5.85 16.36 -13.77
N LYS A 168 6.37 15.29 -14.39
CA LYS A 168 5.92 14.84 -15.72
C LYS A 168 4.46 14.40 -15.69
N TRP A 169 4.06 13.60 -14.70
CA TRP A 169 2.67 13.18 -14.53
C TRP A 169 1.71 14.37 -14.35
N LYS A 170 2.12 15.40 -13.59
CA LYS A 170 1.35 16.65 -13.47
C LYS A 170 1.09 17.31 -14.83
N GLN A 171 2.05 17.30 -15.74
CA GLN A 171 1.89 17.89 -17.07
C GLN A 171 0.99 17.05 -17.98
N ILE A 172 1.08 15.72 -17.87
CA ILE A 172 0.28 14.79 -18.66
C ILE A 172 -1.20 14.85 -18.27
N LEU A 173 -1.49 14.87 -16.96
CA LEU A 173 -2.84 14.72 -16.41
C LEU A 173 -3.59 16.04 -16.16
N LYS A 174 -2.93 17.19 -16.34
CA LYS A 174 -3.59 18.53 -16.28
C LYS A 174 -4.25 18.95 -17.61
N LYS A 175 -4.16 18.10 -18.64
CA LYS A 175 -4.91 18.27 -19.89
C LYS A 175 -6.35 17.78 -19.72
#